data_AF-A0A248VNE0-F1
#
_entry.id   AF-A0A248VNE0-F1
#
_cell.length_a   1.000
_cell.length_b   1.000
_cell.length_c   1.000
_cell.angle_alpha   90.00
_cell.angle_beta   90.00
_cell.angle_gamma   90.00
#
_symmetry.space_group_name_H-M   'P 1'
#
loop_
_entity.id
_entity.type
_entity.pdbx_description
1 polymer ?
#
loop_
_entity_poly.entity_id
_entity_poly.type
_entity_poly.pdbx_seq_one_letter_code
_entity_poly.pdbx_strand_id
1 'polypeptide(L)'
;MRRKGRSKKLEGKMKRDDTLAKAILKALEDSDREYLTANKLRDTLSGGDETKHDAITHHVRILDDRGLVEVFDHGKVRLTWDGHDALEPKSTFFG
;
A
#
# COMPACT_ATOMS: atom_id res chain seq x y z
N MET A 1 38.85 -16.94 12.42
CA MET A 1 37.54 -17.19 13.08
C MET A 1 37.14 -15.98 13.91
N ARG A 2 36.09 -15.24 13.51
CA ARG A 2 35.42 -14.21 14.33
C ARG A 2 33.92 -14.32 14.10
N ARG A 3 33.20 -14.84 15.11
CA ARG A 3 31.73 -14.84 15.16
C ARG A 3 31.26 -13.46 15.64
N LYS A 4 30.53 -12.72 14.81
CA LYS A 4 29.65 -11.57 15.18
C LYS A 4 29.02 -11.05 13.87
N GLY A 5 27.72 -10.86 13.68
CA GLY A 5 26.62 -10.84 14.62
C GLY A 5 25.41 -11.60 14.09
N ARG A 6 24.86 -12.42 14.98
CA ARG A 6 23.42 -12.70 15.03
C ARG A 6 22.71 -11.39 15.43
N SER A 7 21.50 -11.17 14.91
CA SER A 7 20.49 -10.13 15.21
C SER A 7 20.30 -9.18 14.01
N LYS A 8 19.13 -9.02 13.40
CA LYS A 8 17.77 -9.14 13.95
C LYS A 8 16.91 -10.07 13.09
N LYS A 9 16.32 -11.02 13.79
CA LYS A 9 15.03 -11.63 13.48
C LYS A 9 14.05 -10.52 13.07
N LEU A 10 13.71 -10.41 11.78
CA LEU A 10 12.59 -9.59 11.34
C LEU A 10 11.30 -10.33 11.70
N GLU A 11 11.04 -10.46 12.99
CA GLU A 11 9.69 -10.68 13.50
C GLU A 11 8.98 -9.34 13.50
N GLY A 12 8.55 -8.92 12.31
CA GLY A 12 7.55 -7.88 12.09
C GLY A 12 6.24 -8.53 11.66
N LYS A 13 5.70 -9.44 12.48
CA LYS A 13 4.38 -10.05 12.23
C LYS A 13 3.29 -8.96 12.27
N MET A 14 2.63 -8.72 11.14
CA MET A 14 1.23 -8.26 10.98
C MET A 14 0.78 -6.99 11.72
N LYS A 15 1.65 -6.22 12.36
CA LYS A 15 1.27 -4.98 13.03
C LYS A 15 1.32 -3.83 12.04
N ARG A 16 0.19 -3.62 11.35
CA ARG A 16 -0.08 -2.51 10.43
C ARG A 16 1.01 -2.41 9.38
N ASP A 17 0.86 -3.11 8.25
CA ASP A 17 1.64 -2.80 7.06
C ASP A 17 1.17 -1.44 6.50
N ASP A 18 1.33 -0.37 7.27
CA ASP A 18 1.21 1.01 6.80
C ASP A 18 2.17 1.23 5.63
N THR A 19 3.27 0.48 5.58
CA THR A 19 4.17 0.40 4.42
C THR A 19 3.47 -0.14 3.18
N LEU A 20 2.69 -1.22 3.28
CA LEU A 20 1.97 -1.79 2.15
C LEU A 20 0.80 -0.89 1.74
N ALA A 21 0.09 -0.34 2.71
CA ALA A 21 -0.96 0.65 2.49
C ALA A 21 -0.42 1.87 1.72
N LYS A 22 0.70 2.47 2.18
CA LYS A 22 1.38 3.57 1.48
C LYS A 22 1.90 3.15 0.11
N ALA A 23 2.40 1.93 -0.05
CA ALA A 23 2.83 1.44 -1.35
C ALA A 23 1.67 1.31 -2.34
N ILE A 24 0.48 0.89 -1.88
CA ILE A 24 -0.75 0.86 -2.69
C ILE A 24 -1.18 2.27 -3.09
N LEU A 25 -1.27 3.18 -2.12
CA LEU A 25 -1.64 4.57 -2.38
C LEU A 25 -0.66 5.23 -3.35
N LYS A 26 0.65 5.05 -3.14
CA LYS A 26 1.69 5.59 -4.03
C LYS A 26 1.64 4.97 -5.42
N ALA A 27 1.35 3.67 -5.55
CA ALA A 27 1.19 3.04 -6.87
C ALA A 27 -0.02 3.58 -7.63
N LEU A 28 -1.07 4.02 -6.93
CA LEU A 28 -2.21 4.71 -7.53
C LEU A 28 -1.85 6.14 -7.92
N GLU A 29 -1.11 6.86 -7.08
CA GLU A 29 -0.65 8.24 -7.34
C GLU A 29 0.35 8.32 -8.51
N ASP A 30 1.28 7.37 -8.60
CA ASP A 30 2.29 7.29 -9.69
C ASP A 30 1.67 6.87 -11.03
N SER A 31 0.44 6.35 -11.01
CA SER A 31 -0.27 5.98 -12.22
C SER A 31 -1.00 7.20 -12.78
N ASP A 32 -0.66 7.63 -13.99
CA ASP A 32 -1.38 8.66 -14.79
C ASP A 32 -2.83 8.26 -15.19
N ARG A 33 -3.42 7.27 -14.52
CA ARG A 33 -4.74 6.73 -14.82
C ARG A 33 -5.70 7.06 -13.69
N GLU A 34 -6.93 7.42 -14.05
CA GLU A 34 -8.02 7.69 -13.10
C GLU A 34 -8.32 6.50 -12.17
N TYR A 35 -7.99 5.27 -12.62
CA TYR A 35 -8.12 4.05 -11.82
C TYR A 35 -7.07 3.02 -12.23
N LEU A 36 -6.71 2.14 -11.27
CA LEU A 36 -5.99 0.91 -11.51
C LEU A 36 -6.85 -0.30 -11.17
N THR A 37 -6.63 -1.43 -11.83
CA THR A 37 -7.30 -2.67 -11.42
C THR A 37 -6.57 -3.33 -10.26
N ALA A 38 -7.30 -4.03 -9.41
CA ALA A 38 -6.71 -4.81 -8.31
C ALA A 38 -5.64 -5.80 -8.82
N ASN A 39 -5.82 -6.39 -10.01
CA ASN A 39 -4.78 -7.22 -10.63
C ASN A 39 -3.52 -6.43 -10.96
N LYS A 40 -3.65 -5.22 -11.53
CA LYS A 40 -2.48 -4.41 -11.85
C LYS A 40 -1.72 -3.99 -10.59
N LEU A 41 -2.44 -3.65 -9.52
CA LEU A 41 -1.84 -3.37 -8.21
C LEU A 41 -1.10 -4.59 -7.65
N ARG A 42 -1.71 -5.78 -7.74
CA ARG A 42 -1.06 -7.04 -7.34
C ARG A 42 0.22 -7.28 -8.14
N ASP A 43 0.17 -7.18 -9.46
CA ASP A 43 1.34 -7.40 -10.32
C ASP A 43 2.47 -6.41 -10.00
N THR A 44 2.14 -5.13 -9.83
CA THR A 44 3.11 -4.07 -9.52
C THR A 44 3.75 -4.27 -8.15
N LEU A 45 2.98 -4.64 -7.13
CA LEU A 45 3.45 -4.67 -5.73
C LEU A 45 3.93 -6.05 -5.27
N SER A 46 3.44 -7.14 -5.88
CA SER A 46 3.81 -8.49 -5.46
C SER A 46 5.19 -8.89 -5.99
N GLY A 47 5.62 -8.31 -7.13
CA GLY A 47 6.87 -8.66 -7.77
C GLY A 47 6.97 -10.15 -8.14
N GLY A 48 5.83 -10.78 -8.42
CA GLY A 48 5.72 -12.22 -8.71
C GLY A 48 5.50 -13.13 -7.49
N ASP A 49 5.36 -12.56 -6.28
CA ASP A 49 5.07 -13.33 -5.06
C ASP A 49 3.56 -13.44 -4.82
N GLU A 50 2.97 -14.60 -5.10
CA GLU A 50 1.54 -14.85 -4.92
C GLU A 50 1.08 -14.71 -3.47
N THR A 51 1.96 -14.95 -2.49
CA THR A 51 1.60 -14.84 -1.07
C THR A 51 1.26 -13.40 -0.65
N LYS A 52 1.70 -12.42 -1.45
CA LYS A 52 1.38 -10.99 -1.25
C LYS A 52 0.05 -10.59 -1.89
N HIS A 53 -0.52 -11.40 -2.77
CA HIS A 53 -1.77 -11.05 -3.47
C HIS A 53 -2.95 -10.93 -2.50
N ASP A 54 -3.05 -11.84 -1.55
CA ASP A 54 -4.05 -11.80 -0.48
C ASP A 54 -3.83 -10.61 0.45
N ALA A 55 -2.57 -10.34 0.81
CA ALA A 55 -2.23 -9.20 1.64
C ALA A 55 -2.59 -7.87 0.96
N ILE A 56 -2.29 -7.71 -0.32
CA ILE A 56 -2.64 -6.51 -1.10
C ILE A 56 -4.16 -6.35 -1.18
N THR A 57 -4.88 -7.43 -1.49
CA THR A 57 -6.35 -7.41 -1.56
C THR A 57 -6.97 -7.02 -0.23
N HIS A 58 -6.44 -7.55 0.87
CA HIS A 58 -6.88 -7.21 2.21
C HIS A 58 -6.65 -5.73 2.54
N HIS A 59 -5.49 -5.18 2.18
CA HIS A 59 -5.16 -3.78 2.43
C HIS A 59 -5.97 -2.81 1.57
N VAL A 60 -6.28 -3.16 0.31
CA VAL A 60 -7.19 -2.36 -0.53
C VAL A 60 -8.55 -2.22 0.14
N ARG A 61 -9.10 -3.30 0.72
CA ARG A 61 -10.37 -3.22 1.47
C ARG A 61 -10.28 -2.33 2.71
N ILE A 62 -9.18 -2.40 3.45
CA ILE A 62 -8.97 -1.52 4.62
C ILE A 62 -8.88 -0.05 4.19
N LEU A 63 -8.25 0.24 3.05
CA LEU A 63 -8.15 1.60 2.52
C LEU A 63 -9.51 2.12 2.02
N ASP A 64 -10.33 1.24 1.43
CA ASP A 64 -11.69 1.52 0.99
C ASP A 64 -12.60 1.82 2.18
N ASP A 65 -12.56 0.98 3.23
CA ASP A 65 -13.27 1.20 4.50
C ASP A 65 -12.88 2.52 5.17
N ARG A 66 -11.67 3.03 4.90
CA ARG A 66 -11.16 4.30 5.42
C ARG A 66 -11.47 5.49 4.51
N GLY A 67 -12.01 5.27 3.32
CA GLY A 67 -12.27 6.31 2.32
C GLY A 67 -11.00 6.87 1.66
N LEU A 68 -9.85 6.18 1.78
CA LEU A 68 -8.58 6.60 1.17
C LEU A 68 -8.46 6.12 -0.30
N VAL A 69 -9.19 5.07 -0.64
CA VAL A 69 -9.39 4.62 -2.00
C VAL A 69 -10.87 4.34 -2.20
N GLU A 70 -11.31 4.31 -3.44
CA GLU A 70 -12.66 3.91 -3.80
C GLU A 70 -12.57 2.69 -4.73
N VAL A 71 -13.24 1.61 -4.35
CA VAL A 71 -13.32 0.38 -5.15
C VAL A 71 -14.65 0.32 -5.88
N PHE A 72 -14.62 0.38 -7.21
CA PHE A 72 -15.79 0.24 -8.07
C PHE A 72 -16.03 -1.21 -8.50
N ASP A 73 -17.22 -1.43 -9.08
CA ASP A 73 -17.54 -2.66 -9.80
C ASP A 73 -16.44 -3.04 -10.80
N HIS A 74 -16.18 -4.35 -10.91
CA HIS A 74 -15.08 -4.96 -11.65
C HIS A 74 -13.67 -4.80 -11.02
N GLY A 75 -13.56 -4.37 -9.76
CA GLY A 75 -12.28 -4.34 -9.04
C GLY A 75 -11.34 -3.24 -9.52
N LYS A 76 -11.92 -2.12 -9.98
CA LYS A 76 -11.19 -0.88 -10.26
C LYS A 76 -11.02 -0.12 -8.94
N VAL A 77 -9.81 0.31 -8.66
CA VAL A 77 -9.40 1.03 -7.47
C VAL A 77 -8.95 2.41 -7.91
N ARG A 78 -9.54 3.44 -7.32
CA ARG A 78 -9.19 4.85 -7.53
C ARG A 78 -8.68 5.46 -6.23
N LEU A 79 -7.73 6.38 -6.34
CA LEU A 79 -7.29 7.18 -5.20
C LEU A 79 -8.29 8.32 -4.95
N THR A 80 -8.72 8.49 -3.70
CA THR A 80 -9.58 9.60 -3.29
C THR A 80 -8.74 10.81 -2.90
N TRP A 81 -9.38 11.96 -2.70
CA TRP A 81 -8.71 13.15 -2.16
C TRP A 81 -8.05 12.89 -0.80
N ASP A 82 -8.74 12.22 0.13
CA ASP A 82 -8.16 11.82 1.42
C ASP A 82 -6.97 10.86 1.26
N GLY A 83 -6.98 10.01 0.22
CA GLY A 83 -5.86 9.15 -0.14
C GLY A 83 -4.61 9.91 -0.57
N HIS A 84 -4.78 11.00 -1.33
CA HIS A 84 -3.70 11.91 -1.69
C HIS A 84 -3.18 12.66 -0.46
N ASP A 85 -4.05 13.20 0.38
CA ASP A 85 -3.66 13.90 1.61
C ASP A 85 -2.91 12.97 2.59
N ALA A 86 -3.24 11.67 2.58
CA ALA A 86 -2.52 10.66 3.37
C ALA A 86 -1.10 10.36 2.86
N LEU A 87 -0.83 10.64 1.58
CA LEU A 87 0.49 10.55 0.95
C LEU A 87 1.29 11.84 1.08
N GLU A 88 0.62 12.99 1.10
CA GLU A 88 1.28 14.27 1.28
C GLU A 88 2.08 14.25 2.60
N PRO A 89 3.40 14.51 2.55
CA PRO A 89 4.17 14.68 3.77
C PRO A 89 3.55 15.87 4.47
N LYS A 90 2.94 15.66 5.65
CA LYS A 90 2.38 16.73 6.50
C LYS A 90 3.29 17.94 6.42
N SER A 91 2.91 18.88 5.57
CA SER A 91 3.65 20.10 5.35
C SER A 91 3.63 20.75 6.71
N THR A 92 4.80 20.84 7.34
CA THR A 92 5.02 21.55 8.59
C THR A 92 4.68 23.03 8.33
N PHE A 93 3.39 23.35 8.36
CA PHE A 93 2.82 24.69 8.35
C PHE A 93 2.39 25.00 9.78
N PHE A 94 3.37 25.06 10.68
CA PHE A 94 3.26 25.84 11.90
C PHE A 94 4.55 26.66 11.96
N GLY A 95 4.48 27.84 11.34
CA GLY A 95 5.31 28.99 11.68
C GLY A 95 4.75 29.71 12.89
#